data_AF-A0A9N9NYN0-F1
#
_entry.id   AF-A0A9N9NYN0-F1
#
_cell.length_a   1.000
_cell.length_b   1.000
_cell.length_c   1.000
_cell.angle_alpha   90.00
_cell.angle_beta   90.00
_cell.angle_gamma   90.00
#
_symmetry.space_group_name_H-M   'P 1'
#
loop_
_entity.id
_entity.type
_entity.pdbx_description
1 polymer ?
#
loop_
_entity_poly.entity_id
_entity_poly.type
_entity_poly.pdbx_seq_one_letter_code
_entity_poly.pdbx_strand_id
1 'polypeptide(L)'
;FGTVLRLRKAIISNQDTGIKNANSFENGFTISYASSVIGPLLGDEYISKSILLEVPQTFLKALSEAIRPMRPSDRICKDIDFNQLYGILTLDHTRFASDANLTLSIELK
;
A
#
# COMPACT_ATOMS: atom_id res chain seq x y z
N PHE A 1 -8.39 13.15 9.74
CA PHE A 1 -8.44 11.91 8.93
C PHE A 1 -7.03 11.52 8.52
N GLY A 2 -6.62 10.28 8.79
CA GLY A 2 -5.33 9.75 8.34
C GLY A 2 -5.48 8.97 7.03
N THR A 3 -4.41 8.93 6.24
CA THR A 3 -4.31 8.09 5.04
C THR A 3 -2.99 7.35 5.03
N VAL A 4 -2.96 6.16 4.47
CA VAL A 4 -1.74 5.34 4.32
C VAL A 4 -1.51 4.98 2.86
N LEU A 5 -0.22 4.92 2.48
CA LEU A 5 0.21 4.53 1.15
C LEU A 5 0.70 3.07 1.18
N ARG A 6 -0.04 2.18 0.53
CA ARG A 6 0.35 0.78 0.35
C ARG A 6 1.21 0.63 -0.90
N LEU A 7 2.43 0.13 -0.71
CA LEU A 7 3.42 -0.12 -1.75
C LEU A 7 3.71 -1.61 -1.88
N ARG A 8 4.00 -2.06 -3.11
CA ARG A 8 4.45 -3.43 -3.37
C ARG A 8 5.91 -3.62 -2.94
N LYS A 9 6.26 -4.88 -2.69
CA LYS A 9 7.62 -5.29 -2.30
C LYS A 9 8.23 -6.17 -3.38
N ALA A 10 9.50 -5.97 -3.68
CA ALA A 10 10.31 -6.80 -4.56
C ALA A 10 11.43 -7.49 -3.76
N ILE A 11 11.88 -8.66 -4.20
CA ILE A 11 13.09 -9.29 -3.64
C ILE A 11 14.28 -8.41 -4.03
N ILE A 12 15.22 -8.20 -3.10
CA ILE A 12 16.48 -7.51 -3.39
C ILE A 12 17.33 -8.47 -4.24
N SER A 13 17.12 -8.47 -5.56
CA SER A 13 18.04 -9.09 -6.51
C SER A 13 18.90 -7.99 -7.14
N ASN A 14 20.22 -8.15 -7.13
CA ASN A 14 21.20 -7.24 -7.76
C ASN A 14 21.10 -7.19 -9.30
N GLN A 15 19.98 -7.61 -9.87
CA GLN A 15 19.72 -7.56 -11.31
C GLN A 15 18.55 -6.63 -11.55
N ASP A 16 18.86 -5.42 -12.01
CA ASP A 16 17.95 -4.54 -12.73
C ASP A 16 17.52 -5.26 -14.02
N THR A 17 16.54 -6.15 -13.89
CA THR A 17 15.87 -6.74 -15.03
C THR A 17 14.81 -5.74 -15.48
N GLY A 18 15.22 -4.95 -16.48
CA GLY A 18 14.37 -3.99 -17.13
C GLY A 18 13.02 -4.59 -17.56
N ILE A 19 11.99 -3.78 -17.33
CA ILE A 19 10.66 -3.80 -17.96
C ILE A 19 9.88 -5.10 -17.81
N LYS A 20 8.85 -5.07 -16.96
CA LYS A 20 7.55 -5.65 -17.33
C LYS A 20 6.42 -4.68 -16.99
N ASN A 21 5.74 -4.21 -18.02
CA ASN A 21 4.50 -3.42 -18.04
C ASN A 21 3.30 -4.11 -17.35
N ALA A 22 3.52 -5.07 -16.45
CA ALA A 22 2.49 -5.77 -15.67
C ALA A 22 2.05 -4.98 -14.42
N ASN A 23 2.80 -3.95 -14.04
CA ASN A 23 2.67 -3.29 -12.73
C ASN A 23 1.44 -2.39 -12.58
N SER A 24 0.96 -1.76 -13.66
CA SER A 24 -0.25 -0.92 -13.62
C SER A 24 -1.54 -1.75 -13.56
N PHE A 25 -1.55 -2.91 -14.23
CA PHE A 25 -2.70 -3.80 -14.28
C PHE A 25 -3.03 -4.40 -12.91
N GLU A 26 -2.03 -4.81 -12.13
CA GLU A 26 -2.26 -5.47 -10.84
C GLU A 26 -2.90 -4.57 -9.78
N ASN A 27 -2.44 -3.31 -9.67
CA ASN A 27 -2.99 -2.39 -8.66
C ASN A 27 -4.41 -1.94 -9.04
N GLY A 28 -4.66 -1.68 -10.34
CA GLY A 28 -6.01 -1.38 -10.84
C GLY A 28 -6.97 -2.56 -10.68
N PHE A 29 -6.49 -3.78 -10.92
CA PHE A 29 -7.25 -5.01 -10.66
C PHE A 29 -7.60 -5.16 -9.18
N THR A 30 -6.67 -4.85 -8.27
CA THR A 30 -6.90 -4.96 -6.81
C THR A 30 -8.05 -4.04 -6.35
N ILE A 31 -8.07 -2.79 -6.79
CA ILE A 31 -9.13 -1.83 -6.41
C ILE A 31 -10.48 -2.22 -7.03
N SER A 32 -10.45 -2.64 -8.30
CA SER A 32 -11.66 -3.06 -9.02
C SER A 32 -12.25 -4.33 -8.42
N TYR A 33 -11.41 -5.29 -8.04
CA TYR A 33 -11.83 -6.52 -7.39
C TYR A 33 -12.45 -6.25 -6.01
N ALA A 34 -11.84 -5.37 -5.22
CA ALA A 34 -12.38 -4.99 -3.91
C ALA A 34 -13.78 -4.38 -4.03
N SER A 35 -14.01 -3.49 -5.00
CA SER A 35 -15.30 -2.81 -5.18
C SER A 35 -16.34 -3.63 -5.93
N SER A 36 -15.94 -4.44 -6.92
CA SER A 36 -16.87 -5.13 -7.82
C SER A 36 -17.20 -6.56 -7.37
N VAL A 37 -16.36 -7.15 -6.50
CA VAL A 37 -16.54 -8.52 -6.03
C VAL A 37 -16.68 -8.56 -4.52
N ILE A 38 -15.73 -7.98 -3.79
CA ILE A 38 -15.71 -8.08 -2.32
C ILE A 38 -16.79 -7.21 -1.67
N GLY A 39 -16.98 -5.97 -2.14
CA GLY A 39 -18.02 -5.05 -1.68
C GLY A 39 -19.41 -5.69 -1.67
N PRO A 40 -19.91 -6.24 -2.79
CA PRO A 40 -21.19 -6.93 -2.84
C PRO A 40 -21.32 -8.15 -1.93
N LEU A 41 -20.21 -8.81 -1.57
CA LEU A 41 -20.22 -10.01 -0.72
C LEU A 41 -20.19 -9.69 0.78
N LEU A 42 -19.48 -8.63 1.18
CA LEU A 42 -19.28 -8.28 2.59
C LEU A 42 -20.09 -7.06 3.04
N GLY A 43 -20.55 -6.23 2.12
CA GLY A 43 -21.12 -4.91 2.37
C GLY A 43 -20.12 -3.79 2.03
N ASP A 44 -20.55 -2.83 1.22
CA ASP A 44 -19.71 -1.72 0.77
C ASP A 44 -19.27 -0.80 1.93
N GLU A 45 -20.02 -0.78 3.02
CA GLU A 45 -19.68 -0.04 4.25
C GLU A 45 -18.45 -0.60 4.97
N TYR A 46 -18.11 -1.87 4.74
CA TYR A 46 -16.93 -2.51 5.31
C TYR A 46 -15.71 -2.45 4.40
N ILE A 47 -15.88 -1.98 3.16
CA ILE A 47 -14.81 -1.86 2.17
C ILE A 47 -14.50 -0.38 1.92
N SER A 48 -13.35 0.06 2.43
CA SER A 48 -12.92 1.44 2.22
C SER A 48 -12.54 1.70 0.76
N LYS A 49 -12.97 2.87 0.27
CA LYS A 49 -12.55 3.38 -1.03
C LYS A 49 -11.03 3.59 -1.03
N SER A 50 -10.40 3.12 -2.10
CA SER A 50 -8.97 3.25 -2.34
C SER A 50 -8.75 3.91 -3.69
N ILE A 51 -7.67 4.68 -3.82
CA ILE A 51 -7.30 5.31 -5.09
C ILE A 51 -5.90 4.87 -5.53
N LEU A 52 -5.68 4.80 -6.84
CA LEU A 52 -4.33 4.69 -7.40
C LEU A 52 -3.67 6.05 -7.35
N LEU A 53 -2.50 6.11 -6.73
CA LEU A 53 -1.67 7.30 -6.68
C LEU A 53 -0.39 7.02 -7.45
N GLU A 54 -0.09 7.86 -8.45
CA GLU A 54 1.18 7.80 -9.15
C GLU A 54 2.32 8.16 -8.19
N VAL A 55 3.40 7.37 -8.20
CA VAL A 55 4.52 7.50 -7.28
C VAL A 55 5.83 7.57 -8.05
N PRO A 56 6.59 8.68 -7.96
CA PRO A 56 7.88 8.77 -8.63
C PRO A 56 8.88 7.76 -8.07
N GLN A 57 9.71 7.16 -8.92
CA GLN A 57 10.76 6.25 -8.48
C GLN A 57 11.73 6.90 -7.48
N THR A 58 12.04 8.18 -7.66
CA THR A 58 12.90 8.95 -6.73
C THR A 58 12.28 9.04 -5.34
N PHE A 59 10.97 9.26 -5.25
CA PHE A 59 10.22 9.22 -3.99
C PHE A 59 10.29 7.83 -3.35
N LEU A 60 10.10 6.75 -4.12
CA LEU A 60 10.15 5.39 -3.59
C LEU A 60 11.51 5.01 -3.01
N LYS A 61 12.60 5.42 -3.70
CA LYS A 61 13.98 5.20 -3.22
C LYS A 61 14.22 5.96 -1.92
N ALA A 62 13.91 7.26 -1.89
CA ALA A 62 14.06 8.09 -0.69
C ALA A 62 13.21 7.57 0.49
N LEU A 63 11.99 7.12 0.21
CA LEU A 63 11.11 6.55 1.21
C LEU A 63 11.67 5.25 1.79
N SER A 64 12.19 4.34 0.95
CA SER A 64 12.82 3.09 1.42
C SER A 64 13.94 3.38 2.42
N GLU A 65 14.84 4.30 2.07
CA GLU A 65 15.96 4.69 2.94
C GLU A 65 15.47 5.28 4.26
N ALA A 66 14.47 6.18 4.21
CA ALA A 66 13.92 6.84 5.38
C ALA A 66 13.25 5.86 6.36
N ILE A 67 12.50 4.87 5.86
CA ILE A 67 11.77 3.92 6.72
C ILE A 67 12.63 2.72 7.14
N ARG A 68 13.79 2.50 6.51
CA ARG A 68 14.64 1.32 6.75
C ARG A 68 14.96 1.06 8.23
N PRO A 69 15.28 2.06 9.08
CA PRO A 69 15.56 1.82 10.49
C PRO A 69 14.35 1.32 11.30
N MET A 70 13.13 1.57 10.82
CA MET A 70 11.87 1.18 11.49
C MET A 70 11.41 -0.22 11.10
N ARG A 71 12.08 -0.87 10.13
CA ARG A 71 11.66 -2.16 9.60
C ARG A 71 12.17 -3.31 10.47
N PRO A 72 11.32 -4.31 10.78
CA PRO A 72 11.77 -5.55 11.43
C PRO A 72 12.86 -6.27 10.62
N SER A 73 13.84 -6.86 11.30
CA SER A 73 15.02 -7.48 10.69
C SER A 73 14.67 -8.64 9.74
N ASP A 74 13.66 -9.43 10.07
CA ASP A 74 13.12 -10.53 9.26
C ASP A 74 12.42 -10.05 7.97
N ARG A 75 12.10 -8.76 7.88
CA ARG A 75 11.42 -8.14 6.73
C ARG A 75 12.37 -7.37 5.80
N ILE A 76 13.69 -7.41 6.04
CA ILE A 76 14.68 -6.67 5.23
C ILE A 76 15.00 -7.40 3.91
N CYS A 77 14.67 -8.68 3.77
CA CYS A 77 14.96 -9.48 2.56
C CYS A 77 14.20 -9.06 1.29
N LYS A 78 13.15 -8.25 1.42
CA LYS A 78 12.41 -7.65 0.31
C LYS A 78 12.42 -6.14 0.51
N ASP A 79 12.51 -5.34 -0.54
CA ASP A 79 12.39 -3.89 -0.43
C ASP A 79 11.16 -3.36 -1.17
N ILE A 80 10.87 -2.06 -1.06
CA ILE A 80 9.88 -1.38 -1.90
C ILE A 80 10.23 -1.65 -3.37
N ASP A 81 9.23 -2.04 -4.16
CA ASP A 81 9.39 -2.18 -5.61
C ASP A 81 9.60 -0.80 -6.24
N PHE A 82 10.83 -0.45 -6.59
CA PHE A 82 11.17 0.83 -7.20
C PHE A 82 10.71 0.96 -8.66
N ASN A 83 10.23 -0.13 -9.27
CA ASN A 83 9.72 -0.15 -10.64
C ASN A 83 8.18 -0.10 -10.69
N GLN A 84 7.51 0.03 -9.54
CA GLN A 84 6.07 0.30 -9.50
C GLN A 84 5.81 1.77 -9.85
N LEU A 85 4.80 2.00 -10.70
CA LEU A 85 4.36 3.35 -11.10
C LEU A 85 3.29 3.92 -10.16
N TYR A 86 2.56 3.04 -9.47
CA TYR A 86 1.43 3.41 -8.62
C TYR A 86 1.54 2.75 -7.25
N GLY A 87 1.10 3.47 -6.22
CA GLY A 87 0.73 2.93 -4.92
C GLY A 87 -0.78 2.98 -4.72
N ILE A 88 -1.27 2.29 -3.69
CA ILE A 88 -2.69 2.35 -3.31
C ILE A 88 -2.80 3.28 -2.09
N LEU A 89 -3.47 4.41 -2.24
CA LEU A 89 -3.79 5.30 -1.13
C LEU A 89 -5.15 4.90 -0.55
N THR A 90 -5.18 4.66 0.76
CA THR A 90 -6.40 4.28 1.49
C THR A 90 -6.49 5.02 2.82
N LEU A 91 -7.64 4.96 3.46
CA LEU A 91 -7.86 5.51 4.79
C LEU A 91 -7.00 4.78 5.83
N ASP A 92 -6.48 5.52 6.80
CA ASP A 92 -5.85 4.95 7.97
C ASP A 92 -6.92 4.45 8.94
N HIS A 93 -7.19 3.14 8.92
CA HIS A 93 -8.19 2.51 9.79
C HIS A 93 -7.78 2.48 11.26
N THR A 94 -6.57 2.93 11.61
CA THR A 94 -6.16 3.08 13.01
C THR A 94 -6.57 4.42 13.60
N ARG A 95 -6.96 5.41 12.76
CA ARG A 95 -7.29 6.78 13.18
C ARG A 95 -8.74 7.13 12.82
N PHE A 96 -9.53 7.49 13.83
CA PHE A 96 -10.91 7.94 13.64
C PHE A 96 -11.01 9.46 13.53
N ALA A 97 -12.12 9.95 12.98
CA ALA A 97 -12.38 11.37 12.75
C ALA A 97 -12.56 12.22 14.03
N SER A 98 -12.57 11.59 15.21
CA SER A 98 -12.82 12.26 16.48
C SER A 98 -11.51 12.71 17.11
N ASP A 99 -11.07 13.94 16.82
CA ASP A 99 -9.88 14.55 17.43
C ASP A 99 -10.02 14.76 18.96
N ALA A 100 -11.22 14.60 19.52
CA ALA A 100 -11.52 14.83 20.92
C ALA A 100 -11.33 13.59 21.84
N ASN A 101 -11.22 12.39 21.28
CA ASN A 101 -11.26 11.15 22.06
C ASN A 101 -10.09 10.23 21.73
N LEU A 102 -9.56 9.56 22.76
CA LEU A 102 -8.61 8.47 22.59
C LEU A 102 -9.29 7.30 21.86
N THR A 103 -8.62 6.75 20.86
CA THR A 103 -9.12 5.64 20.05
C THR A 103 -8.22 4.43 20.20
N LEU A 104 -8.82 3.24 20.32
CA LEU A 104 -8.12 1.96 20.26
C LEU A 104 -8.58 1.20 19.02
N SER A 105 -7.63 0.73 18.23
CA SER A 105 -7.86 -0.01 16.99
C SER A 105 -7.25 -1.40 17.13
N ILE A 106 -8.00 -2.43 16.73
CA ILE A 106 -7.60 -3.84 16.85
C ILE A 106 -7.59 -4.46 15.46
N GLU A 107 -6.46 -5.04 15.06
CA GLU A 107 -6.33 -5.84 13.84
C GLU A 107 -6.42 -7.32 14.20
N LEU A 108 -7.38 -8.03 13.60
CA LEU A 108 -7.52 -9.49 13.70
C LEU A 108 -7.21 -10.11 12.33
N LYS A 109 -6.38 -11.16 12.33
CA LYS A 109 -6.00 -11.90 11.12
C LYS A 109 -6.59 -13.29 11.13
#